data_AF-A0A938UDN4-F1
#
_entry.id   AF-A0A938UDN4-F1
#
_cell.length_a   1.000
_cell.length_b   1.000
_cell.length_c   1.000
_cell.angle_alpha   90.00
_cell.angle_beta   90.00
_cell.angle_gamma   90.00
#
_symmetry.space_group_name_H-M   'P 1'
#
loop_
_entity.id
_entity.type
_entity.pdbx_description
1 polymer ?
#
loop_
_entity_poly.entity_id
_entity_poly.type
_entity_poly.pdbx_seq_one_letter_code
_entity_poly.pdbx_strand_id
1 'polypeptide(L)'
;MDKKRIGVLTGGGDCAGLNPAIKWVVKTALDERLKRTRKVEHEVIGIRDGWKGLVQPEEDGDPPISRMFTLTEEMVRTWDRYGGTN
;
A
#
# COMPACT_ATOMS: atom_id res chain seq x y z
N MET A 1 -20.87 7.98 5.09
CA MET A 1 -19.70 7.39 5.75
C MET A 1 -18.51 7.78 4.90
N ASP A 2 -17.53 8.46 5.46
CA ASP A 2 -16.51 9.11 4.64
C ASP A 2 -15.49 8.09 4.15
N LYS A 3 -15.18 8.09 2.85
CA LYS A 3 -14.13 7.26 2.27
C LYS A 3 -12.82 8.06 2.23
N LYS A 4 -11.74 7.52 2.80
CA LYS A 4 -10.40 8.13 2.79
C LYS A 4 -9.41 7.19 2.12
N ARG A 5 -8.49 7.75 1.34
CA ARG A 5 -7.41 7.01 0.69
C ARG A 5 -6.09 7.24 1.41
N ILE A 6 -5.34 6.16 1.60
CA ILE A 6 -3.99 6.17 2.17
C ILE A 6 -3.04 5.69 1.06
N GLY A 7 -2.13 6.54 0.60
CA GLY A 7 -1.05 6.15 -0.30
C GLY A 7 0.17 5.66 0.49
N VAL A 8 0.75 4.54 0.08
CA VAL A 8 1.95 3.95 0.70
C VAL A 8 3.02 3.75 -0.35
N LEU A 9 4.19 4.33 -0.13
CA LEU A 9 5.39 4.14 -0.93
C LEU A 9 6.59 3.95 0.00
N THR A 10 7.61 3.23 -0.45
CA THR A 10 8.92 3.18 0.22
C THR A 10 9.92 3.97 -0.61
N GLY A 11 10.63 4.90 0.04
CA GLY A 11 11.65 5.72 -0.61
C GLY A 11 13.03 5.40 -0.04
N GLY A 12 14.06 5.48 -0.89
CA GLY A 12 15.44 5.17 -0.49
C GLY A 12 15.79 3.69 -0.69
N GLY A 13 16.82 3.23 0.02
CA GLY A 13 17.23 1.83 0.00
C GLY A 13 16.35 0.97 0.91
N ASP A 14 16.23 -0.31 0.59
CA ASP A 14 15.49 -1.26 1.39
C ASP A 14 16.15 -1.50 2.75
N CYS A 15 15.31 -1.66 3.78
CA CYS A 15 15.73 -2.07 5.12
C CYS A 15 14.78 -3.15 5.68
N ALA A 16 15.26 -3.91 6.67
CA ALA A 16 14.43 -4.88 7.34
C ALA A 16 13.27 -4.18 8.06
N GLY A 17 12.03 -4.61 7.78
CA GLY A 17 10.83 -4.09 8.44
C GLY A 17 9.87 -3.30 7.55
N LEU A 18 10.26 -2.95 6.31
CA LEU A 18 9.39 -2.23 5.37
C LEU A 18 8.12 -3.02 5.05
N ASN A 19 8.26 -4.29 4.66
CA ASN A 19 7.13 -5.18 4.40
C ASN A 19 6.18 -5.34 5.62
N PRO A 20 6.66 -5.63 6.86
CA PRO A 20 5.84 -5.59 8.06
C PRO A 20 5.13 -4.24 8.29
N ALA A 21 5.81 -3.11 8.05
CA ALA A 21 5.21 -1.79 8.20
C ALA A 21 4.03 -1.59 7.23
N ILE A 22 4.22 -1.93 5.95
CA ILE A 22 3.15 -1.86 4.94
C ILE A 22 1.99 -2.79 5.32
N LYS A 23 2.30 -4.04 5.71
CA LYS A 23 1.30 -5.02 6.15
C LYS A 23 0.42 -4.48 7.28
N TRP A 24 1.00 -3.82 8.29
CA TRP A 24 0.24 -3.29 9.41
C TRP A 24 -0.54 -2.03 9.06
N VAL A 25 -0.05 -1.17 8.16
CA VAL A 25 -0.85 -0.06 7.60
C VAL A 25 -2.13 -0.60 6.96
N VAL A 26 -2.01 -1.62 6.10
CA VAL A 26 -3.15 -2.24 5.41
C VAL A 26 -4.11 -2.89 6.39
N LYS A 27 -3.61 -3.78 7.27
CA LYS A 27 -4.45 -4.49 8.25
C LYS A 27 -5.18 -3.54 9.21
N THR A 28 -4.54 -2.47 9.66
CA THR A 28 -5.18 -1.51 10.55
C THR A 28 -6.19 -0.64 9.82
N ALA A 29 -5.89 -0.19 8.59
CA ALA A 29 -6.81 0.63 7.81
C ALA A 29 -8.10 -0.13 7.44
N LEU A 30 -7.99 -1.42 7.14
CA LEU A 30 -9.09 -2.30 6.74
C LEU A 30 -9.81 -2.98 7.93
N ASP A 31 -9.35 -2.75 9.18
CA ASP A 31 -9.99 -3.29 10.38
C ASP A 31 -11.45 -2.77 10.52
N GLU A 32 -12.41 -3.70 10.47
CA GLU A 32 -13.85 -3.42 10.61
C GLU A 32 -14.24 -2.72 11.91
N ARG A 33 -13.52 -2.98 13.01
CA ARG A 33 -13.71 -2.27 14.29
C ARG A 33 -13.29 -0.81 14.16
N LEU A 34 -12.18 -0.53 13.47
CA LEU A 34 -11.73 0.84 13.22
C LEU A 34 -12.74 1.57 12.34
N LYS A 35 -13.19 0.91 11.27
CA LYS A 35 -14.22 1.41 10.36
C LYS A 35 -15.50 1.83 11.10
N ARG A 36 -16.00 0.97 11.99
CA ARG A 36 -17.20 1.23 12.82
C ARG A 36 -17.00 2.37 13.82
N THR A 37 -15.88 2.37 14.55
CA THR A 37 -15.62 3.34 15.62
C THR A 37 -15.33 4.74 15.09
N ARG A 38 -14.61 4.85 13.97
CA ARG A 38 -14.26 6.13 13.34
C ARG A 38 -15.30 6.63 12.34
N LYS A 39 -16.26 5.79 11.92
CA LYS A 39 -17.22 6.08 10.84
C LYS A 39 -16.55 6.50 9.53
N VAL A 40 -15.36 5.97 9.27
CA VAL A 40 -14.53 6.23 8.09
C VAL A 40 -14.14 4.90 7.47
N GLU A 41 -14.30 4.77 6.17
CA GLU A 41 -13.80 3.65 5.38
C GLU A 41 -12.46 4.04 4.76
N HIS A 42 -11.42 3.22 4.97
CA HIS A 42 -10.11 3.46 4.36
C HIS A 42 -9.91 2.56 3.15
N GLU A 43 -9.26 3.10 2.14
CA GLU A 43 -8.74 2.38 0.99
C GLU A 43 -7.22 2.62 0.94
N VAL A 44 -6.43 1.56 0.85
CA VAL A 44 -4.97 1.67 0.85
C VAL A 44 -4.45 1.43 -0.56
N ILE A 45 -3.69 2.38 -1.08
CA ILE A 45 -3.07 2.34 -2.41
C ILE A 45 -1.57 2.17 -2.23
N GLY A 46 -1.03 1.06 -2.72
CA GLY A 46 0.41 0.85 -2.85
C GLY A 46 0.94 1.58 -4.09
N ILE A 47 2.11 2.19 -3.98
CA ILE A 47 2.78 2.93 -5.04
C ILE A 47 4.16 2.30 -5.23
N ARG A 48 4.39 1.68 -6.40
CA ARG A 48 5.68 1.05 -6.74
C ARG A 48 6.76 2.08 -7.04
N ASP A 49 8.02 1.68 -6.93
CA ASP A 49 9.20 2.48 -7.27
C ASP A 49 9.31 3.83 -6.51
N GLY A 50 8.78 3.85 -5.29
CA GLY A 50 8.90 5.00 -4.39
C GLY A 50 8.38 6.30 -4.99
N TRP A 51 9.18 7.37 -4.89
CA TRP A 51 8.84 8.69 -5.42
C TRP A 51 8.63 8.68 -6.94
N LYS A 52 9.33 7.80 -7.67
CA LYS A 52 9.17 7.71 -9.13
C LYS A 52 7.75 7.30 -9.48
N GLY A 53 7.18 6.27 -8.84
CA GLY A 53 5.81 5.87 -9.13
C GLY A 53 4.74 6.84 -8.65
N LEU A 54 5.06 7.74 -7.72
CA LEU A 54 4.16 8.84 -7.37
C LEU A 54 4.11 9.90 -8.48
N VAL A 55 5.25 10.24 -9.08
CA VAL A 55 5.35 11.28 -10.13
C VAL A 55 5.01 10.73 -11.52
N GLN A 56 5.31 9.46 -11.77
CA GLN A 56 5.07 8.73 -13.01
C GLN A 56 4.20 7.51 -12.69
N PRO A 57 2.88 7.66 -12.55
CA PRO A 57 1.99 6.59 -12.11
C PRO A 57 1.82 5.45 -13.14
N GLU A 58 2.19 5.70 -14.39
CA GLU A 58 2.10 4.74 -15.48
C GLU A 58 3.52 4.42 -15.98
N GLU A 59 3.80 3.13 -16.16
CA GLU A 59 5.01 2.68 -16.83
C GLU A 59 4.89 2.76 -18.34
N ASP A 60 5.98 3.18 -18.98
CA ASP A 60 6.10 3.15 -20.43
C ASP A 60 5.93 1.71 -20.94
N GLY A 61 4.90 1.47 -21.75
CA GLY A 61 4.54 0.17 -22.30
C GLY A 61 3.22 0.23 -23.07
N ASP A 62 2.93 -0.82 -23.84
CA ASP A 62 1.64 -0.97 -24.54
C ASP A 62 1.03 -2.35 -24.20
N PRO A 63 0.05 -2.41 -23.28
CA PRO A 63 -0.58 -1.30 -22.55
C PRO A 63 0.27 -0.76 -21.39
N PRO A 64 0.03 0.47 -20.92
CA PRO A 64 0.71 1.04 -19.75
C PRO A 64 0.36 0.26 -18.49
N ILE A 65 1.37 -0.01 -17.65
CA ILE A 65 1.20 -0.70 -16.37
C ILE A 65 1.12 0.35 -15.25
N SER A 66 0.02 0.35 -14.50
CA SER A 66 -0.13 1.25 -13.34
C SER A 66 0.83 0.84 -12.21
N ARG A 67 1.59 1.80 -11.71
CA ARG A 67 2.41 1.70 -10.49
C ARG A 67 1.60 1.85 -9.22
N MET A 68 0.34 2.26 -9.34
CA MET A 68 -0.60 2.41 -8.25
C MET A 68 -1.61 1.26 -8.25
N PHE A 69 -1.78 0.59 -7.12
CA PHE A 69 -2.69 -0.54 -6.99
C PHE A 69 -3.27 -0.62 -5.58
N THR A 70 -4.50 -1.13 -5.46
CA THR A 70 -5.13 -1.31 -4.16
C THR A 70 -4.48 -2.45 -3.39
N LEU A 71 -4.06 -2.19 -2.15
CA LEU A 71 -3.53 -3.19 -1.25
C LEU A 71 -4.67 -3.86 -0.47
N THR A 72 -4.72 -5.19 -0.50
CA THR A 72 -5.68 -6.00 0.26
C THR A 72 -5.00 -6.75 1.40
N GLU A 73 -5.77 -7.17 2.41
CA GLU A 73 -5.24 -8.00 3.51
C GLU A 73 -4.63 -9.32 3.01
N GLU A 74 -5.20 -9.89 1.94
CA GLU A 74 -4.73 -11.14 1.36
C GLU A 74 -3.35 -10.95 0.72
N MET A 75 -3.16 -9.85 -0.03
CA MET A 75 -1.88 -9.53 -0.67
C MET A 75 -0.76 -9.41 0.35
N VAL A 76 -0.97 -8.65 1.43
CA VAL A 76 0.07 -8.39 2.44
C VAL A 76 0.24 -9.50 3.48
N ARG A 77 -0.55 -10.57 3.41
CA ARG A 77 -0.62 -11.61 4.46
C ARG A 77 0.74 -12.21 4.81
N THR A 78 1.60 -12.38 3.80
CA THR A 78 2.90 -13.04 3.90
C THR A 78 4.09 -12.09 3.77
N TRP A 79 3.87 -10.79 3.54
CA TRP A 79 4.94 -9.83 3.22
C TRP A 79 6.01 -9.73 4.31
N ASP A 80 5.62 -9.87 5.58
CA ASP A 80 6.51 -9.91 6.74
C ASP A 80 7.52 -11.07 6.75
N ARG A 81 7.42 -12.00 5.80
CA ARG A 81 8.32 -13.15 5.65
C ARG A 81 9.43 -12.91 4.61
N TYR A 82 9.38 -11.77 3.91
CA TYR A 82 10.31 -11.45 2.83
C TYR A 82 11.12 -10.18 3.16
N GLY A 83 12.38 -10.18 2.74
CA GLY A 83 13.22 -8.98 2.74
C GLY A 83 12.82 -8.01 1.62
N GLY A 84 13.39 -6.81 1.67
CA GLY A 84 13.11 -5.75 0.70
C GLY A 84 11.73 -5.12 0.86
N THR A 85 11.18 -4.62 -0.25
CA THR A 85 9.81 -4.13 -0.37
C THR A 85 9.08 -4.83 -1.53
N ASN A 86 7.88 -5.35 -1.27
CA ASN A 86 7.01 -5.99 -2.26
C ASN A 86 6.05 -5.02 -2.97
#